data_AF-A0A9E6C6F5-F1
#
_entry.id   AF-A0A9E6C6F5-F1
#
_cell.length_a   1.000
_cell.length_b   1.000
_cell.length_c   1.000
_cell.angle_alpha   90.00
_cell.angle_beta   90.00
_cell.angle_gamma   90.00
#
_symmetry.space_group_name_H-M   'P 1'
#
loop_
_entity.id
_entity.type
_entity.pdbx_description
1 polymer ?
#
loop_
_entity_poly.entity_id
_entity_poly.type
_entity_poly.pdbx_seq_one_letter_code
_entity_poly.pdbx_strand_id
1 'polypeptide(L)'
;MKKKEKIAILEQLSEGISPWMQEAEERFENADWLKLSREIALQVLMELDKQKLSQKDLAGKMKVSPQQINKILTGKENLTLKTIAKLEKALQIQIIVKSATKESEEQKPLNRTKIFTSVFHTSINHPNNWSKEEAFSTNFS
;
A
#
# COMPACT_ATOMS: atom_id res chain seq x y z
N MET A 1 3.06 -22.40 43.38
CA MET A 1 2.60 -22.25 41.98
C MET A 1 2.44 -23.61 41.27
N LYS A 2 3.51 -24.43 41.13
CA LYS A 2 3.49 -25.71 40.37
C LYS A 2 2.40 -26.76 40.71
N LYS A 3 1.83 -26.75 41.93
CA LYS A 3 0.79 -27.72 42.33
C LYS A 3 -0.57 -27.43 41.70
N LYS A 4 -0.92 -26.15 41.50
CA LYS A 4 -2.22 -25.75 40.91
C LYS A 4 -2.29 -26.07 39.42
N GLU A 5 -1.23 -25.77 38.68
CA GLU A 5 -1.11 -26.11 37.25
C GLU A 5 -1.19 -27.63 37.02
N LYS A 6 -0.52 -28.42 37.87
CA LYS A 6 -0.55 -29.88 37.77
C LYS A 6 -1.94 -30.46 38.00
N ILE A 7 -2.70 -29.90 38.95
CA ILE A 7 -4.08 -30.32 39.22
C ILE A 7 -4.99 -29.98 38.05
N ALA A 8 -4.87 -28.78 37.48
CA ALA A 8 -5.65 -28.35 36.32
C ALA A 8 -5.42 -29.26 35.10
N ILE A 9 -4.17 -29.65 34.82
CA ILE A 9 -3.84 -30.57 33.71
C ILE A 9 -4.46 -31.95 33.94
N LEU A 10 -4.46 -32.47 35.18
CA LEU A 10 -5.02 -33.78 35.50
C LEU A 10 -6.55 -33.80 35.37
N GLU A 11 -7.21 -32.71 35.76
CA GLU A 11 -8.67 -32.56 35.64
C GLU A 11 -9.09 -32.48 34.17
N GLN A 12 -8.38 -31.69 33.36
CA GLN A 12 -8.63 -31.55 31.92
C GLN A 12 -8.41 -32.87 31.14
N LEU A 13 -7.40 -33.65 31.53
CA LEU A 13 -7.17 -34.98 30.97
C LEU A 13 -8.28 -35.98 31.32
N SER A 14 -8.92 -35.83 32.49
CA SER A 14 -10.05 -36.68 32.88
C SER A 14 -11.31 -36.39 32.06
N GLU A 15 -11.44 -35.19 31.51
CA GLU A 15 -12.52 -34.77 30.60
C GLU A 15 -12.24 -35.10 29.12
N GLY A 16 -11.12 -35.80 28.82
CA GLY A 16 -10.75 -36.20 27.47
C GLY A 16 -10.05 -35.10 26.64
N ILE A 17 -9.83 -33.92 27.22
CA ILE A 17 -9.19 -32.78 26.55
C ILE A 17 -7.69 -32.81 26.88
N SER A 18 -6.91 -33.49 26.04
CA SER A 18 -5.45 -33.49 26.25
C SER A 18 -4.83 -32.13 25.90
N PRO A 19 -3.76 -31.71 26.60
CA PRO A 19 -3.00 -30.52 26.23
C PRO A 19 -2.52 -30.53 24.77
N TRP A 20 -2.28 -31.72 24.22
CA TRP A 20 -1.83 -31.89 22.84
C TRP A 20 -2.95 -31.67 21.82
N MET A 21 -4.20 -31.94 22.22
CA MET A 21 -5.39 -31.69 21.43
C MET A 21 -5.74 -30.20 21.42
N GLN A 22 -5.60 -29.50 22.55
CA GLN A 22 -5.71 -28.04 22.60
C GLN A 22 -4.63 -27.36 21.76
N GLU A 23 -3.38 -27.79 21.88
CA GLU A 23 -2.31 -27.19 21.07
C GLU A 23 -2.44 -27.52 19.57
N ALA A 24 -3.03 -28.67 19.23
CA ALA A 24 -3.40 -28.95 17.85
C ALA A 24 -4.50 -28.01 17.35
N GLU A 25 -5.56 -27.81 18.13
CA GLU A 25 -6.66 -26.89 17.80
C GLU A 25 -6.15 -25.45 17.64
N GLU A 26 -5.36 -24.95 18.59
CA GLU A 26 -4.75 -23.62 18.50
C GLU A 26 -3.86 -23.47 17.26
N ARG A 27 -3.17 -24.54 16.84
CA ARG A 27 -2.38 -24.53 15.59
C ARG A 27 -3.27 -24.46 14.36
N PHE A 28 -4.43 -25.14 14.37
CA PHE A 28 -5.40 -25.09 13.28
C PHE A 28 -6.08 -23.73 13.21
N GLU A 29 -6.63 -23.23 14.33
CA GLU A 29 -7.32 -21.94 14.40
C GLU A 29 -6.41 -20.78 14.01
N ASN A 30 -5.13 -20.83 14.38
CA ASN A 30 -4.18 -19.76 14.09
C ASN A 30 -3.40 -19.95 12.77
N ALA A 31 -3.61 -21.07 12.06
CA ALA A 31 -2.80 -21.44 10.90
C ALA A 31 -2.81 -20.34 9.83
N ASP A 32 -4.00 -19.84 9.49
CA ASP A 32 -4.20 -18.94 8.35
C ASP A 32 -3.54 -17.57 8.55
N TRP A 33 -3.81 -16.91 9.67
CA TRP A 33 -3.22 -15.59 9.92
C TRP A 33 -1.72 -15.69 10.21
N LEU A 34 -1.24 -16.77 10.82
CA LEU A 34 0.19 -17.02 10.99
C LEU A 34 0.88 -17.27 9.65
N LYS A 35 0.24 -17.97 8.72
CA LYS A 35 0.75 -18.15 7.37
C LYS A 35 0.90 -16.79 6.68
N LEU A 36 -0.11 -15.94 6.73
CA LEU A 36 -0.05 -14.58 6.19
C LEU A 36 1.05 -13.74 6.85
N SER A 37 1.19 -13.80 8.18
CA SER A 37 2.24 -13.10 8.91
C SER A 37 3.65 -13.51 8.46
N ARG A 38 3.87 -14.82 8.26
CA ARG A 38 5.14 -15.35 7.74
C ARG A 38 5.40 -14.93 6.29
N GLU A 39 4.38 -14.95 5.44
CA GLU A 39 4.52 -14.51 4.04
C GLU A 39 4.94 -13.04 3.97
N ILE A 40 4.32 -12.17 4.78
CA ILE A 40 4.69 -10.76 4.89
C ILE A 40 6.14 -10.61 5.38
N ALA A 41 6.53 -11.36 6.42
CA ALA A 41 7.89 -11.32 6.94
C ALA A 41 8.92 -11.71 5.88
N LEU A 42 8.67 -12.79 5.11
CA LEU A 42 9.53 -13.23 4.03
C LEU A 42 9.63 -12.18 2.92
N GLN A 43 8.52 -11.61 2.49
CA GLN A 43 8.52 -10.53 1.48
C GLN A 43 9.37 -9.35 1.94
N VAL A 44 9.23 -8.92 3.19
CA VAL A 44 10.04 -7.83 3.75
C VAL A 44 11.53 -8.21 3.79
N LEU A 45 11.89 -9.42 4.23
CA LEU A 45 13.28 -9.88 4.26
C LEU A 45 13.91 -9.91 2.87
N MET A 46 13.18 -10.42 1.87
CA MET A 46 13.62 -10.43 0.49
C MET A 46 13.84 -9.02 -0.05
N GLU A 47 12.96 -8.09 0.30
CA GLU A 47 13.10 -6.71 -0.14
C GLU A 47 14.27 -5.98 0.53
N LEU A 48 14.52 -6.25 1.81
CA LEU A 48 15.70 -5.73 2.50
C LEU A 48 17.00 -6.21 1.83
N ASP A 49 17.09 -7.48 1.44
CA ASP A 49 18.27 -8.00 0.74
C ASP A 49 18.43 -7.39 -0.65
N LYS A 50 17.34 -7.21 -1.40
CA LYS A 50 17.37 -6.53 -2.71
C LYS A 50 17.86 -5.08 -2.61
N GLN A 51 17.38 -4.35 -1.62
CA GLN A 51 17.75 -2.93 -1.39
C GLN A 51 19.05 -2.77 -0.61
N LYS A 52 19.68 -3.87 -0.15
CA LYS A 52 20.87 -3.88 0.72
C LYS A 52 20.67 -3.04 1.99
N LEU A 53 19.47 -3.10 2.56
CA LEU A 53 19.10 -2.42 3.80
C LEU A 53 19.19 -3.36 4.99
N SER A 54 19.66 -2.86 6.13
CA SER A 54 19.58 -3.58 7.39
C SER A 54 18.19 -3.41 8.04
N GLN A 55 17.86 -4.29 8.99
CA GLN A 55 16.65 -4.15 9.82
C GLN A 55 16.65 -2.84 10.64
N LYS A 56 17.84 -2.35 11.00
CA LYS A 56 18.01 -1.06 11.69
C LYS A 56 17.66 0.11 10.77
N ASP A 57 18.03 0.03 9.49
CA ASP A 57 17.67 1.06 8.51
C ASP A 57 16.17 1.09 8.26
N LEU A 58 15.52 -0.09 8.19
CA LEU A 58 14.07 -0.18 8.11
C LEU A 58 13.39 0.43 9.33
N ALA A 59 13.90 0.15 10.54
CA ALA A 59 13.40 0.75 11.78
C ALA A 59 13.45 2.28 11.71
N GLY A 60 14.57 2.83 11.22
CA GLY A 60 14.75 4.26 10.97
C GLY A 60 13.74 4.82 9.97
N LYS A 61 13.59 4.18 8.80
CA LYS A 61 12.63 4.58 7.75
C LYS A 61 11.18 4.57 8.26
N MET A 62 10.81 3.57 9.06
CA MET A 62 9.46 3.43 9.62
C MET A 62 9.22 4.30 10.87
N LYS A 63 10.27 4.89 11.45
CA LYS A 63 10.26 5.59 12.75
C LYS A 63 9.68 4.73 13.87
N VAL A 64 10.17 3.50 13.97
CA VAL A 64 9.78 2.51 14.99
C VAL A 64 11.01 1.91 15.66
N SER A 65 10.81 1.16 16.74
CA SER A 65 11.93 0.50 17.41
C SER A 65 12.47 -0.68 16.61
N PRO A 66 13.78 -0.97 16.64
CA PRO A 66 14.34 -2.19 16.05
C PRO A 66 13.69 -3.47 16.60
N GLN A 67 13.29 -3.46 17.87
CA GLN A 67 12.58 -4.58 18.50
C GLN A 67 11.23 -4.85 17.81
N GLN A 68 10.51 -3.81 17.41
CA GLN A 68 9.27 -3.97 16.66
C GLN A 68 9.53 -4.59 15.29
N ILE A 69 10.60 -4.18 14.60
CA ILE A 69 11.00 -4.80 13.33
C ILE A 69 11.33 -6.28 13.55
N ASN A 70 12.13 -6.63 14.56
CA ASN A 70 12.46 -8.02 14.86
C ASN A 70 11.21 -8.88 15.07
N LYS A 71 10.22 -8.38 15.82
CA LYS A 71 8.94 -9.07 16.03
C LYS A 71 8.20 -9.33 14.73
N ILE A 72 8.07 -8.30 13.88
CA ILE A 72 7.44 -8.41 12.55
C ILE A 72 8.14 -9.51 11.74
N LEU A 73 9.47 -9.50 11.72
CA LEU A 73 10.27 -10.42 10.91
C LEU A 73 10.30 -11.86 11.46
N THR A 74 9.85 -12.10 12.69
CA THR A 74 9.62 -13.48 13.16
C THR A 74 8.43 -14.16 12.47
N GLY A 75 7.52 -13.39 11.84
CA GLY A 75 6.32 -13.91 11.19
C GLY A 75 5.30 -14.53 12.14
N LYS A 76 5.36 -14.17 13.43
CA LYS A 76 4.43 -14.62 14.48
C LYS A 76 3.60 -13.47 15.07
N GLU A 77 3.72 -12.28 14.49
CA GLU A 77 3.05 -11.08 14.97
C GLU A 77 1.71 -10.92 14.24
N ASN A 78 0.67 -10.55 14.99
CA ASN A 78 -0.58 -10.07 14.39
C ASN A 78 -0.40 -8.62 13.94
N LEU A 79 -0.18 -8.42 12.64
CA LEU A 79 0.13 -7.10 12.08
C LEU A 79 -1.12 -6.27 11.89
N THR A 80 -1.13 -5.05 12.44
CA THR A 80 -2.17 -4.07 12.09
C THR A 80 -2.01 -3.58 10.65
N LEU A 81 -3.13 -3.20 10.01
CA LEU A 81 -3.10 -2.56 8.69
C LEU A 81 -2.20 -1.31 8.65
N LYS A 82 -2.15 -0.55 9.76
CA LYS A 82 -1.26 0.61 9.91
C LYS A 82 0.22 0.21 9.82
N THR A 83 0.60 -0.92 10.41
CA THR A 83 1.96 -1.45 10.34
C THR A 83 2.30 -1.88 8.91
N ILE A 84 1.39 -2.58 8.24
CA ILE A 84 1.57 -3.02 6.86
C ILE A 84 1.72 -1.82 5.93
N ALA A 85 0.85 -0.82 6.03
CA ALA A 85 0.96 0.41 5.24
C ALA A 85 2.26 1.18 5.49
N LYS A 86 2.83 1.12 6.70
CA LYS A 86 4.15 1.69 6.98
C LYS A 86 5.27 0.91 6.31
N LEU A 87 5.20 -0.42 6.29
CA LEU A 87 6.17 -1.28 5.59
C LEU A 87 6.16 -0.98 4.09
N GLU A 88 4.97 -0.97 3.48
CA GLU A 88 4.78 -0.66 2.06
C GLU A 88 5.38 0.70 1.70
N LYS A 89 5.14 1.74 2.52
CA LYS A 89 5.72 3.08 2.30
C LYS A 89 7.23 3.13 2.50
N ALA A 90 7.75 2.45 3.52
CA ALA A 90 9.18 2.48 3.86
C ALA A 90 10.04 1.75 2.81
N LEU A 91 9.51 0.67 2.26
CA LEU A 91 10.18 -0.21 1.29
C LEU A 91 9.75 0.06 -0.16
N GLN A 92 8.71 0.87 -0.38
CA GLN A 92 8.13 1.15 -1.69
C GLN A 92 7.67 -0.13 -2.43
N ILE A 93 7.04 -1.03 -1.68
CA ILE A 93 6.47 -2.29 -2.19
C ILE A 93 4.98 -2.35 -1.92
N GLN A 94 4.30 -3.27 -2.60
CA GLN A 94 2.93 -3.65 -2.31
C GLN A 94 2.90 -5.02 -1.65
N ILE A 95 2.36 -5.09 -0.44
CA ILE A 95 2.21 -6.32 0.35
C ILE A 95 0.77 -6.83 0.18
N ILE A 96 -0.22 -5.95 0.32
CA ILE A 96 -1.63 -6.31 0.14
C ILE A 96 -2.11 -5.83 -1.22
N VAL A 97 -2.53 -6.78 -2.07
CA VAL A 97 -3.19 -6.48 -3.34
C VAL A 97 -4.67 -6.23 -3.08
N LYS A 98 -5.15 -5.06 -3.47
CA LYS A 98 -6.58 -4.75 -3.49
C LYS A 98 -7.13 -5.31 -4.79
N SER A 99 -8.08 -6.23 -4.74
CA SER A 99 -8.82 -6.62 -5.94
C SER A 99 -9.50 -5.37 -6.48
N ALA A 100 -9.24 -5.05 -7.75
CA ALA A 100 -9.91 -3.93 -8.39
C ALA A 100 -11.42 -4.22 -8.44
N THR A 101 -12.19 -3.62 -7.54
CA THR A 101 -13.57 -3.28 -7.86
C THR A 101 -13.49 -2.34 -9.05
N LYS A 102 -14.17 -2.69 -10.15
CA LYS A 102 -14.34 -1.79 -11.29
C LYS A 102 -15.15 -0.58 -10.81
N GLU A 103 -14.50 0.37 -10.16
CA GLU A 103 -15.01 1.72 -10.05
C GLU A 103 -14.87 2.30 -11.45
N SER A 104 -16.02 2.44 -12.11
CA SER A 104 -16.15 3.21 -13.34
C SER A 104 -15.45 4.55 -13.16
N GLU A 105 -14.39 4.76 -13.94
CA GLU A 105 -13.70 6.03 -14.06
C GLU A 105 -14.68 7.08 -14.57
N GLU A 106 -15.29 7.85 -13.67
CA GLU A 106 -15.89 9.13 -14.03
C GLU A 106 -14.79 10.19 -13.98
N GLN A 107 -14.35 10.57 -15.17
CA GLN A 107 -13.35 11.60 -15.41
C GLN A 107 -13.77 12.91 -14.73
N LYS A 108 -13.04 13.36 -13.71
CA LYS A 108 -13.03 14.78 -13.34
C LYS A 108 -11.92 15.48 -14.11
N PRO A 109 -12.21 16.36 -15.07
CA PRO A 109 -11.16 17.11 -15.74
C PRO A 109 -10.43 18.01 -14.74
N LEU A 110 -9.10 17.92 -14.76
CA LEU A 110 -8.17 18.88 -14.18
C LEU A 110 -8.40 20.25 -14.84
N ASN A 111 -9.25 21.09 -14.25
CA ASN A 111 -9.24 22.52 -14.57
C ASN A 111 -7.99 23.17 -13.95
N ARG A 112 -6.88 23.05 -14.69
CA ARG A 112 -5.81 24.05 -14.64
C ARG A 112 -6.37 25.42 -15.03
N THR A 113 -5.90 26.44 -14.34
CA THR A 113 -5.93 27.86 -14.76
C THR A 113 -7.23 28.62 -14.51
N LYS A 114 -7.45 29.04 -13.26
CA LYS A 114 -7.97 30.40 -13.01
C LYS A 114 -6.79 31.37 -12.96
N ILE A 115 -6.22 31.69 -14.12
CA ILE A 115 -5.49 32.95 -14.31
C ILE A 115 -6.42 33.81 -15.14
N PHE A 116 -7.34 34.50 -14.46
CA PHE A 116 -8.15 35.54 -15.08
C PHE A 116 -7.34 36.84 -15.00
N THR A 117 -6.41 37.00 -15.94
CA THR A 117 -5.83 38.31 -16.27
C THR A 117 -6.18 38.59 -17.72
N SER A 118 -7.20 39.41 -17.94
CA SER A 118 -7.42 40.19 -19.17
C SER A 118 -8.64 41.07 -18.92
N VAL A 119 -8.47 42.28 -18.39
CA VAL A 119 -8.42 43.52 -19.18
C VAL A 119 -9.49 43.50 -20.30
N PHE A 120 -10.70 43.91 -19.93
CA PHE A 120 -11.74 44.28 -20.88
C PHE A 120 -11.19 45.31 -21.87
N HIS A 121 -10.98 44.93 -23.12
CA HIS A 121 -10.73 45.86 -24.20
C HIS A 121 -12.07 46.35 -24.75
N THR A 122 -12.30 47.65 -24.60
CA THR A 122 -13.42 48.38 -25.15
C THR A 122 -13.12 48.81 -26.60
N SER A 123 -14.14 48.67 -27.44
CA SER A 123 -14.41 49.38 -28.69
C SER A 123 -13.55 49.10 -29.94
N ILE A 124 -14.14 48.26 -30.80
CA ILE A 124 -14.40 48.48 -32.24
C ILE A 124 -13.71 49.72 -32.85
N ASN A 125 -12.82 49.46 -33.82
CA ASN A 125 -12.60 50.29 -35.01
C ASN A 125 -12.44 49.39 -36.25
N HIS A 126 -13.29 49.62 -37.25
CA HIS A 126 -13.25 49.17 -38.66
C HIS A 126 -12.09 49.85 -39.43
N PRO A 127 -11.78 49.54 -40.72
CA PRO A 127 -12.00 48.34 -41.55
C PRO A 127 -10.75 47.88 -42.37
N ASN A 128 -10.94 46.75 -43.08
CA ASN A 128 -10.33 46.32 -44.36
C ASN A 128 -8.79 46.24 -44.51
N ASN A 129 -8.29 45.03 -44.79
CA ASN A 129 -7.94 44.60 -46.16
C ASN A 129 -7.02 43.36 -46.13
N TRP A 130 -7.57 42.14 -46.29
CA TRP A 130 -6.78 40.97 -46.72
C TRP A 130 -7.62 40.14 -47.69
N SER A 131 -7.58 40.54 -48.97
CA SER A 131 -7.95 39.66 -50.08
C SER A 131 -6.76 38.75 -50.35
N LYS A 132 -7.03 37.45 -50.30
CA LYS A 132 -6.09 36.35 -50.52
C LYS A 132 -5.31 36.54 -51.82
N GLU A 133 -3.99 36.40 -51.70
CA GLU A 133 -3.10 36.11 -52.82
C GLU A 133 -3.42 34.69 -53.30
N GLU A 134 -4.13 34.58 -54.42
CA GLU A 134 -4.13 33.39 -55.26
C GLU A 134 -3.87 33.81 -56.71
N ALA A 135 -2.80 33.19 -57.23
CA ALA A 135 -2.65 32.70 -58.59
C ALA A 135 -2.24 33.65 -59.74
N PHE A 136 -0.97 33.47 -60.12
CA PHE A 136 -0.51 33.13 -61.46
C PHE A 136 -0.88 34.03 -62.64
N SER A 137 0.15 34.79 -63.07
CA SER A 137 0.56 35.01 -64.47
C SER A 137 -0.20 34.20 -65.53
N THR A 138 -0.84 34.89 -66.48
CA THR A 138 -0.68 34.64 -67.93
C THR A 138 -1.16 35.86 -68.71
N ASN A 139 -0.25 36.42 -69.51
CA ASN A 139 -0.53 37.44 -70.51
C ASN A 139 -1.31 36.81 -71.69
N PHE A 140 -2.33 37.49 -72.19
CA PHE A 140 -2.75 37.33 -73.58
C PHE A 140 -3.38 38.62 -74.15
N SER A 141 -2.76 39.06 -75.26
CA SER A 141 -3.12 40.11 -76.24
C SER A 141 -3.15 41.57 -75.82
#